data_AF-A0AAD9DBY0-F1
#
_entry.id   AF-A0AAD9DBY0-F1
#
_cell.length_a   1.000
_cell.length_b   1.000
_cell.length_c   1.000
_cell.angle_alpha   90.00
_cell.angle_beta   90.00
_cell.angle_gamma   90.00
#
_symmetry.space_group_name_H-M   'P 1'
#
loop_
_entity.id
_entity.type
_entity.pdbx_description
1 polymer ?
#
loop_
_entity_poly.entity_id
_entity_poly.type
_entity_poly.pdbx_seq_one_letter_code
_entity_poly.pdbx_strand_id
1 'polypeptide(L)'
;MGPGQVCEGMGIDVDTASDGMNEAGLGAHMFYLGEEDGTAYAEPSTTDDMNVNYMRLVRYILDNFATVQETVDALRQVRLTAGNLCFGEGRELGVHVAIEDATGDSAVIEHVGGEMQIYHGKNITVMTNEPAMNKQYELLKQFQPWGGDLVLPKNLPGSVASENRFVRLKYYIDYAPKPKSEAMAIAIIKSLIASTNVPFGAPVSCHRRIAIFLPLLRLSQPLLSLSDSIKAGFTRHGGRALLIAPISEVYYFGWLETPNIIWTDFSKIHKIGAFEERQPNLRLKPQYPKLVGDVVCEFKTEDGKAPAGCAQEAGKEKKRDKSPKTDKVLRGAVNVADK
;
A
#
# COMPACT_ATOMS: atom_id res chain seq x y z
N MET A 1 -3.93 11.23 26.51
CA MET A 1 -5.16 10.80 27.21
C MET A 1 -4.95 10.99 28.71
N GLY A 2 -6.01 11.02 29.52
CA GLY A 2 -5.87 11.06 30.99
C GLY A 2 -5.51 9.68 31.57
N PRO A 3 -4.88 9.61 32.75
CA PRO A 3 -4.59 8.34 33.40
C PRO A 3 -5.89 7.60 33.75
N GLY A 4 -6.04 6.36 33.29
CA GLY A 4 -7.16 5.47 33.64
C GLY A 4 -8.21 5.20 32.55
N GLN A 5 -8.08 5.74 31.32
CA GLN A 5 -8.94 5.31 30.21
C GLN A 5 -8.52 3.93 29.68
N VAL A 6 -9.39 2.94 29.85
CA VAL A 6 -9.27 1.63 29.17
C VAL A 6 -9.89 1.75 27.78
N CYS A 7 -9.12 1.47 26.73
CA CYS A 7 -9.63 1.52 25.36
C CYS A 7 -10.43 0.26 25.02
N GLU A 8 -11.75 0.40 24.85
CA GLU A 8 -12.61 -0.67 24.33
C GLU A 8 -12.44 -0.82 22.80
N GLY A 9 -11.49 -1.66 22.39
CA GLY A 9 -11.30 -2.09 21.00
C GLY A 9 -10.20 -1.36 20.22
N MET A 10 -10.07 -1.66 18.92
CA MET A 10 -9.10 -1.02 18.02
C MET A 10 -9.54 0.41 17.67
N GLY A 11 -9.41 1.32 18.63
CA GLY A 11 -9.59 2.75 18.44
C GLY A 11 -8.36 3.37 17.79
N ILE A 12 -8.26 3.28 16.45
CA ILE A 12 -7.36 4.16 15.67
C ILE A 12 -8.02 5.54 15.61
N ASP A 13 -8.02 6.23 16.75
CA ASP A 13 -8.47 7.62 16.90
C ASP A 13 -7.32 8.61 16.71
N VAL A 14 -6.30 8.16 15.97
CA VAL A 14 -5.15 8.94 15.52
C VAL A 14 -5.32 9.28 14.04
N ASP A 15 -4.97 10.51 13.70
CA ASP A 15 -4.71 10.93 12.34
C ASP A 15 -3.47 10.17 11.82
N THR A 16 -3.71 9.20 10.94
CA THR A 16 -2.71 8.25 10.44
C THR A 16 -3.05 7.83 9.01
N ALA A 17 -2.01 7.55 8.23
CA ALA A 17 -2.09 6.87 6.95
C ALA A 17 -1.18 5.64 6.99
N SER A 18 -1.68 4.51 6.49
CA SER A 18 -0.88 3.29 6.32
C SER A 18 -0.27 3.15 4.92
N ASP A 19 -0.75 3.95 3.96
CA ASP A 19 -0.35 3.88 2.56
C ASP A 19 -0.75 5.18 1.86
N GLY A 20 -0.16 5.47 0.71
CA GLY A 20 -0.54 6.60 -0.14
C GLY A 20 0.50 6.96 -1.19
N MET A 21 0.13 7.91 -2.04
CA MET A 21 1.02 8.59 -2.98
C MET A 21 0.84 10.10 -2.82
N ASN A 22 1.94 10.86 -2.96
CA ASN A 22 1.94 12.30 -2.96
C ASN A 22 2.23 12.92 -4.34
N GLU A 23 2.39 14.25 -4.33
CA GLU A 23 2.34 15.01 -5.55
C GLU A 23 3.49 14.85 -6.50
N ALA A 24 4.71 14.69 -6.05
CA ALA A 24 5.80 14.40 -6.98
C ALA A 24 5.77 12.96 -7.54
N GLY A 25 4.79 12.14 -7.12
CA GLY A 25 4.77 10.70 -7.35
C GLY A 25 5.66 9.95 -6.36
N LEU A 26 5.80 10.46 -5.12
CA LEU A 26 6.38 9.72 -4.00
C LEU A 26 5.30 8.78 -3.43
N GLY A 27 5.55 7.48 -3.46
CA GLY A 27 4.80 6.47 -2.70
C GLY A 27 5.32 6.38 -1.28
N ALA A 28 4.45 6.06 -0.32
CA ALA A 28 4.85 5.74 1.05
C ALA A 28 3.91 4.69 1.67
N HIS A 29 4.52 3.62 2.17
CA HIS A 29 3.84 2.35 2.47
C HIS A 29 4.28 1.82 3.84
N MET A 30 3.37 1.85 4.82
CA MET A 30 3.63 1.41 6.20
C MET A 30 3.20 -0.04 6.41
N PHE A 31 4.12 -0.83 6.96
CA PHE A 31 3.91 -2.26 7.17
C PHE A 31 4.38 -2.68 8.57
N TYR A 32 3.75 -3.72 9.13
CA TYR A 32 4.13 -4.26 10.44
C TYR A 32 5.57 -4.76 10.44
N LEU A 33 6.32 -4.43 11.50
CA LEU A 33 7.63 -4.98 11.88
C LEU A 33 7.67 -4.98 13.42
N GLY A 34 7.47 -6.14 14.05
CA GLY A 34 7.16 -6.22 15.49
C GLY A 34 8.28 -5.86 16.47
N GLU A 35 7.92 -5.69 17.74
CA GLU A 35 8.89 -5.57 18.85
C GLU A 35 9.81 -6.80 18.92
N GLU A 36 9.30 -7.99 18.56
CA GLU A 36 10.05 -9.24 18.46
C GLU A 36 11.19 -9.21 17.42
N ASP A 37 11.11 -8.33 16.43
CA ASP A 37 12.17 -8.10 15.44
C ASP A 37 13.13 -6.96 15.82
N GLY A 38 12.87 -6.32 16.96
CA GLY A 38 13.69 -5.26 17.55
C GLY A 38 13.16 -3.85 17.30
N THR A 39 11.94 -3.68 16.79
CA THR A 39 11.34 -2.34 16.64
C THR A 39 11.17 -1.66 18.00
N ALA A 40 11.74 -0.47 18.14
CA ALA A 40 11.63 0.35 19.34
C ALA A 40 11.73 1.83 18.98
N TYR A 41 10.71 2.61 19.35
CA TYR A 41 10.66 4.05 19.11
C TYR A 41 11.18 4.84 20.30
N ALA A 42 11.59 6.08 20.05
CA ALA A 42 12.11 6.95 21.09
C ALA A 42 10.99 7.68 21.86
N GLU A 43 11.23 8.04 23.12
CA GLU A 43 10.35 8.99 23.83
C GLU A 43 10.47 10.41 23.25
N PRO A 44 9.41 11.23 23.22
CA PRO A 44 9.49 12.61 22.75
C PRO A 44 10.57 13.44 23.44
N SER A 45 11.34 14.16 22.64
CA SER A 45 12.44 15.01 23.09
C SER A 45 12.00 16.47 23.18
N THR A 46 12.52 17.17 24.19
CA THR A 46 12.31 18.62 24.37
C THR A 46 13.42 19.47 23.76
N THR A 47 14.46 18.84 23.22
CA THR A 47 15.64 19.50 22.63
C THR A 47 15.82 19.24 21.14
N ASP A 48 15.20 18.19 20.60
CA ASP A 48 15.27 17.90 19.16
C ASP A 48 14.24 18.75 18.40
N ASP A 49 14.67 19.36 17.29
CA ASP A 49 13.87 20.34 16.53
C ASP A 49 12.57 19.75 15.96
N MET A 50 12.52 18.44 15.71
CA MET A 50 11.37 17.76 15.12
C MET A 50 11.11 16.39 15.74
N ASN A 51 9.94 16.25 16.35
CA ASN A 51 9.40 14.99 16.87
C ASN A 51 8.22 14.54 15.99
N VAL A 52 8.36 13.40 15.29
CA VAL A 52 7.30 12.82 14.46
C VAL A 52 6.84 11.52 15.08
N ASN A 53 5.56 11.44 15.44
CA ASN A 53 4.95 10.19 15.85
C ASN A 53 4.97 9.17 14.69
N TYR A 54 5.42 7.93 14.93
CA TYR A 54 5.59 6.95 13.85
C TYR A 54 4.30 6.66 13.05
N MET A 55 3.11 6.73 13.67
CA MET A 55 1.84 6.54 12.96
C MET A 55 1.49 7.69 12.01
N ARG A 56 2.18 8.82 12.13
CA ARG A 56 2.10 9.95 11.20
C ARG A 56 3.22 9.96 10.16
N LEU A 57 4.18 9.03 10.21
CA LEU A 57 5.35 9.06 9.34
C LEU A 57 5.00 9.07 7.84
N VAL A 58 4.10 8.18 7.38
CA VAL A 58 3.62 8.19 5.99
C VAL A 58 3.03 9.55 5.62
N ARG A 59 2.14 10.10 6.44
CA ARG A 59 1.54 11.41 6.16
C ARG A 59 2.59 12.53 6.16
N TYR A 60 3.50 12.55 7.13
CA TYR A 60 4.59 13.52 7.20
C TYR A 60 5.47 13.48 5.95
N ILE A 61 5.81 12.29 5.45
CA ILE A 61 6.57 12.12 4.22
C ILE A 61 5.80 12.68 3.02
N LEU A 62 4.55 12.25 2.85
CA LEU A 62 3.72 12.62 1.70
C LEU A 62 3.33 14.11 1.70
N ASP A 63 3.16 14.74 2.87
CA ASP A 63 2.84 16.16 2.99
C ASP A 63 4.06 17.09 2.73
N ASN A 64 5.31 16.61 2.80
CA ASN A 64 6.50 17.49 2.87
C ASN A 64 7.58 17.29 1.78
N PHE A 65 7.68 16.13 1.12
CA PHE A 65 8.85 15.82 0.25
C PHE A 65 8.45 15.38 -1.16
N ALA A 66 9.20 15.79 -2.18
CA ALA A 66 8.96 15.40 -3.56
C ALA A 66 9.71 14.10 -3.96
N THR A 67 10.81 13.77 -3.28
CA THR A 67 11.67 12.64 -3.69
C THR A 67 12.08 11.76 -2.52
N VAL A 68 12.52 10.54 -2.83
CA VAL A 68 13.13 9.63 -1.84
C VAL A 68 14.36 10.29 -1.24
N GLN A 69 15.19 10.95 -2.06
CA GLN A 69 16.40 11.65 -1.60
C GLN A 69 16.09 12.74 -0.59
N GLU A 70 15.13 13.64 -0.88
CA GLU A 70 14.69 14.68 0.06
C GLU A 70 14.18 14.08 1.37
N THR A 71 13.37 13.02 1.28
CA THR A 71 12.84 12.32 2.45
C THR A 71 13.96 11.73 3.31
N VAL A 72 14.93 11.06 2.69
CA VAL A 72 16.08 10.44 3.37
C VAL A 72 16.95 11.50 4.05
N ASP A 73 17.21 12.63 3.39
CA ASP A 73 18.03 13.70 3.97
C ASP A 73 17.32 14.42 5.14
N ALA A 74 16.00 14.62 5.04
CA ALA A 74 15.21 15.24 6.10
C ALA A 74 15.01 14.30 7.31
N LEU A 75 14.72 13.01 7.10
CA LEU A 75 14.47 12.06 8.19
C LEU A 75 15.69 11.86 9.12
N ARG A 76 16.92 12.15 8.66
CA ARG A 76 18.12 12.18 9.52
C ARG A 76 18.05 13.24 10.64
N GLN A 77 17.17 14.23 10.53
CA GLN A 77 16.94 15.28 11.52
C GLN A 77 15.64 15.05 12.32
N VAL A 78 14.89 14.00 12.00
CA VAL A 78 13.59 13.70 12.62
C VAL A 78 13.76 12.64 13.71
N ARG A 79 13.31 12.97 14.92
CA ARG A 79 13.11 11.97 15.97
C ARG A 79 11.78 11.28 15.76
N LEU A 80 11.81 9.99 15.44
CA LEU A 80 10.61 9.15 15.44
C LEU A 80 10.23 8.77 16.87
N THR A 81 9.04 9.18 17.28
CA THR A 81 8.56 8.96 18.65
C THR A 81 7.50 7.86 18.71
N ALA A 82 7.47 7.18 19.87
CA ALA A 82 6.41 6.26 20.25
C ALA A 82 5.01 6.89 20.14
N GLY A 83 3.98 6.04 20.11
CA GLY A 83 2.60 6.43 19.86
C GLY A 83 1.60 5.77 20.79
N ASN A 84 0.59 6.54 21.20
CA ASN A 84 -0.52 6.05 22.01
C ASN A 84 -1.46 5.15 21.18
N LEU A 85 -0.98 3.98 20.79
CA LEU A 85 -1.75 2.94 20.11
C LEU A 85 -2.18 1.87 21.12
N CYS A 86 -3.37 2.07 21.68
CA CYS A 86 -3.98 1.07 22.53
C CYS A 86 -4.59 -0.06 21.67
N PHE A 87 -3.77 -1.01 21.25
CA PHE A 87 -4.27 -2.38 21.09
C PHE A 87 -4.62 -2.89 22.49
N GLY A 88 -5.80 -3.49 22.66
CA GLY A 88 -6.16 -4.14 23.92
C GLY A 88 -5.06 -5.11 24.35
N GLU A 89 -4.77 -5.14 25.65
CA GLU A 89 -3.54 -5.70 26.28
C GLU A 89 -2.29 -4.79 26.29
N GLY A 90 -2.34 -3.57 25.73
CA GLY A 90 -1.31 -2.55 25.94
C GLY A 90 -0.01 -2.76 25.17
N ARG A 91 -0.06 -3.45 24.03
CA ARG A 91 1.08 -3.65 23.13
C ARG A 91 1.16 -2.54 22.09
N GLU A 92 2.38 -2.09 21.78
CA GLU A 92 2.62 -1.16 20.69
C GLU A 92 2.67 -1.94 19.34
N LEU A 93 2.34 -1.28 18.23
CA LEU A 93 2.41 -1.90 16.91
C LEU A 93 3.66 -1.40 16.19
N GLY A 94 4.75 -2.15 16.30
CA GLY A 94 5.96 -1.90 15.52
C GLY A 94 5.66 -1.91 14.00
N VAL A 95 6.22 -0.95 13.28
CA VAL A 95 6.10 -0.79 11.83
C VAL A 95 7.41 -0.27 11.22
N HIS A 96 7.56 -0.50 9.93
CA HIS A 96 8.52 0.18 9.06
C HIS A 96 7.80 0.82 7.87
N VAL A 97 8.47 1.76 7.19
CA VAL A 97 7.92 2.45 6.00
C VAL A 97 8.83 2.22 4.81
N ALA A 98 8.28 1.75 3.70
CA ALA A 98 8.93 1.82 2.39
C ALA A 98 8.46 3.05 1.62
N ILE A 99 9.34 3.63 0.82
CA ILE A 99 9.06 4.75 -0.07
C ILE A 99 9.71 4.51 -1.44
N GLU A 100 9.09 5.05 -2.49
CA GLU A 100 9.64 5.11 -3.84
C GLU A 100 9.21 6.40 -4.54
N ASP A 101 10.01 6.89 -5.48
CA ASP A 101 9.64 8.06 -6.27
C ASP A 101 9.57 7.77 -7.78
N ALA A 102 9.04 8.75 -8.50
CA ALA A 102 8.96 8.72 -9.95
C ALA A 102 10.33 8.50 -10.64
N THR A 103 11.49 8.74 -10.01
CA THR A 103 12.79 8.43 -10.62
C THR A 103 13.13 6.93 -10.59
N GLY A 104 12.31 6.12 -9.94
CA GLY A 104 12.60 4.72 -9.61
C GLY A 104 13.68 4.61 -8.54
N ASP A 105 13.79 5.61 -7.67
CA ASP A 105 14.53 5.47 -6.41
C ASP A 105 13.63 4.91 -5.31
N SER A 106 14.22 4.28 -4.31
CA SER A 106 13.47 3.65 -3.22
C SER A 106 14.27 3.60 -1.92
N ALA A 107 13.57 3.70 -0.80
CA ALA A 107 14.15 3.50 0.52
C ALA A 107 13.20 2.75 1.47
N VAL A 108 13.79 2.18 2.51
CA VAL A 108 13.11 1.52 3.62
C VAL A 108 13.62 2.13 4.92
N ILE A 109 12.70 2.61 5.75
CA ILE A 109 12.94 3.23 7.04
C ILE A 109 12.42 2.30 8.14
N GLU A 110 13.33 1.71 8.89
CA GLU A 110 13.03 0.88 10.07
C GLU A 110 13.54 1.58 11.34
N HIS A 111 12.90 1.35 12.49
CA HIS A 111 13.39 1.86 13.77
C HIS A 111 13.77 0.69 14.70
N VAL A 112 14.91 0.06 14.40
CA VAL A 112 15.34 -1.22 15.01
C VAL A 112 16.48 -0.99 15.99
N GLY A 113 16.36 -1.55 17.19
CA GLY A 113 17.34 -1.40 18.27
C GLY A 113 17.35 -0.01 18.92
N GLY A 114 16.29 0.79 18.74
CA GLY A 114 16.24 2.18 19.21
C GLY A 114 16.97 3.18 18.31
N GLU A 115 17.37 2.79 17.10
CA GLU A 115 17.97 3.68 16.09
C GLU A 115 17.17 3.65 14.78
N MET A 116 17.14 4.76 14.04
CA MET A 116 16.55 4.81 12.71
C MET A 116 17.55 4.26 11.68
N GLN A 117 17.16 3.19 10.99
CA GLN A 117 17.94 2.56 9.93
C GLN A 117 17.27 2.84 8.59
N ILE A 118 18.00 3.54 7.70
CA ILE A 118 17.54 3.86 6.36
C ILE A 118 18.35 3.04 5.35
N TYR A 119 17.66 2.12 4.66
CA TYR A 119 18.19 1.39 3.52
C TYR A 119 17.75 2.15 2.26
N HIS A 120 18.68 2.68 1.46
CA HIS A 120 18.36 3.56 0.33
C HIS A 120 19.07 3.11 -0.95
N GLY A 121 18.33 3.06 -2.06
CA GLY A 121 18.85 2.86 -3.41
C GLY A 121 17.94 2.00 -4.30
N LYS A 122 17.95 2.30 -5.61
CA LYS A 122 17.11 1.69 -6.67
C LYS A 122 17.11 0.15 -6.75
N ASN A 123 18.06 -0.53 -6.09
CA ASN A 123 18.12 -1.99 -5.98
C ASN A 123 17.23 -2.56 -4.86
N ILE A 124 16.61 -1.71 -4.04
CA ILE A 124 15.64 -2.10 -3.02
C ILE A 124 14.27 -2.23 -3.68
N THR A 125 13.98 -3.44 -4.17
CA THR A 125 12.81 -3.74 -5.02
C THR A 125 11.74 -4.62 -4.37
N VAL A 126 11.93 -5.01 -3.11
CA VAL A 126 10.95 -5.78 -2.32
C VAL A 126 11.11 -5.40 -0.87
N MET A 127 10.02 -5.31 -0.12
CA MET A 127 10.03 -5.39 1.34
C MET A 127 8.85 -6.24 1.82
N THR A 128 9.07 -7.05 2.86
CA THR A 128 8.01 -7.71 3.63
C THR A 128 8.06 -7.31 5.10
N ASN A 129 7.05 -7.69 5.86
CA ASN A 129 6.88 -7.31 7.27
C ASN A 129 8.02 -7.73 8.22
N GLU A 130 8.52 -8.96 8.06
CA GLU A 130 9.46 -9.54 9.01
C GLU A 130 10.42 -10.52 8.31
N PRO A 131 11.63 -10.76 8.85
CA PRO A 131 12.28 -9.99 9.92
C PRO A 131 12.74 -8.60 9.44
N ALA A 132 13.50 -7.84 10.23
CA ALA A 132 14.12 -6.58 9.79
C ALA A 132 14.93 -6.72 8.47
N MET A 133 15.02 -5.65 7.70
CA MET A 133 15.47 -5.66 6.30
C MET A 133 16.88 -6.23 6.09
N ASN A 134 17.82 -5.98 7.01
CA ASN A 134 19.15 -6.60 6.98
C ASN A 134 19.10 -8.14 6.96
N LYS A 135 18.22 -8.75 7.77
CA LYS A 135 18.00 -10.20 7.81
C LYS A 135 17.26 -10.70 6.56
N GLN A 136 16.36 -9.90 5.97
CA GLN A 136 15.72 -10.24 4.68
C GLN A 136 16.76 -10.34 3.56
N TYR A 137 17.72 -9.42 3.49
CA TYR A 137 18.83 -9.52 2.53
C TYR A 137 19.83 -10.65 2.85
N GLU A 138 20.11 -10.94 4.12
CA GLU A 138 20.96 -12.07 4.50
C GLU A 138 20.38 -13.42 4.02
N LEU A 139 19.05 -13.57 4.11
CA LEU A 139 18.32 -14.76 3.64
C LEU A 139 18.55 -15.03 2.14
N LEU A 140 18.71 -13.99 1.30
CA LEU A 140 18.96 -14.17 -0.14
C LEU A 140 20.26 -14.93 -0.42
N LYS A 141 21.28 -14.76 0.41
CA LYS A 141 22.60 -15.39 0.23
C LYS A 141 22.58 -16.92 0.33
N GLN A 142 21.46 -17.52 0.71
CA GLN A 142 21.26 -18.97 0.68
C GLN A 142 20.94 -19.48 -0.74
N PHE A 143 20.50 -18.62 -1.65
CA PHE A 143 20.02 -19.00 -2.99
C PHE A 143 21.00 -18.59 -4.10
N GLN A 144 21.05 -19.41 -5.15
CA GLN A 144 22.06 -19.33 -6.20
C GLN A 144 22.12 -17.98 -6.95
N PRO A 145 21.01 -17.28 -7.26
CA PRO A 145 21.07 -15.96 -7.91
C PRO A 145 21.78 -14.88 -7.09
N TRP A 146 21.92 -15.06 -5.77
CA TRP A 146 22.55 -14.10 -4.85
C TRP A 146 23.73 -14.72 -4.07
N GLY A 147 24.34 -15.78 -4.63
CA GLY A 147 25.63 -16.33 -4.18
C GLY A 147 25.60 -17.60 -3.32
N GLY A 148 24.42 -18.19 -3.09
CA GLY A 148 24.27 -19.42 -2.30
C GLY A 148 24.14 -20.73 -3.10
N ASP A 149 23.88 -21.83 -2.39
CA ASP A 149 23.79 -23.17 -2.98
C ASP A 149 22.36 -23.58 -3.41
N LEU A 150 21.31 -22.92 -2.89
CA LEU A 150 19.93 -23.31 -3.18
C LEU A 150 19.51 -22.85 -4.59
N VAL A 151 19.43 -23.81 -5.51
CA VAL A 151 19.02 -23.58 -6.91
C VAL A 151 17.56 -23.14 -7.00
N LEU A 152 17.31 -21.99 -7.62
CA LEU A 152 15.97 -21.50 -7.98
C LEU A 152 15.65 -21.80 -9.46
N PRO A 153 14.37 -21.98 -9.85
CA PRO A 153 13.17 -21.96 -9.01
C PRO A 153 12.91 -23.27 -8.25
N LYS A 154 13.76 -24.30 -8.37
CA LYS A 154 13.56 -25.62 -7.75
C LYS A 154 13.30 -25.55 -6.23
N ASN A 155 14.01 -24.67 -5.53
CA ASN A 155 13.87 -24.46 -4.09
C ASN A 155 13.12 -23.16 -3.75
N LEU A 156 12.28 -22.64 -4.65
CA LEU A 156 11.55 -21.38 -4.40
C LEU A 156 10.53 -21.58 -3.26
N PRO A 157 10.61 -20.82 -2.15
CA PRO A 157 9.79 -21.11 -0.99
C PRO A 157 8.34 -20.69 -1.20
N GLY A 158 7.41 -21.64 -1.03
CA GLY A 158 5.97 -21.47 -1.30
C GLY A 158 5.09 -21.07 -0.11
N SER A 159 5.65 -20.97 1.12
CA SER A 159 4.85 -20.60 2.31
C SER A 159 4.39 -19.14 2.27
N VAL A 160 3.45 -18.84 3.17
CA VAL A 160 2.94 -17.50 3.46
C VAL A 160 3.79 -16.70 4.46
N ALA A 161 4.77 -17.37 5.09
CA ALA A 161 5.78 -16.75 5.93
C ALA A 161 6.45 -15.57 5.20
N SER A 162 6.75 -14.51 5.93
CA SER A 162 7.20 -13.21 5.42
C SER A 162 8.52 -13.32 4.66
N GLU A 163 9.45 -14.06 5.26
CA GLU A 163 10.71 -14.55 4.71
C GLU A 163 10.53 -15.24 3.34
N ASN A 164 9.50 -16.08 3.24
CA ASN A 164 9.22 -16.87 2.04
C ASN A 164 8.51 -16.03 0.96
N ARG A 165 7.74 -15.01 1.37
CA ARG A 165 7.18 -13.99 0.45
C ARG A 165 8.31 -13.13 -0.12
N PHE A 166 9.27 -12.70 0.70
CA PHE A 166 10.41 -11.88 0.28
C PHE A 166 11.24 -12.56 -0.81
N VAL A 167 11.76 -13.77 -0.55
CA VAL A 167 12.55 -14.53 -1.54
C VAL A 167 11.77 -14.77 -2.82
N ARG A 168 10.47 -15.10 -2.70
CA ARG A 168 9.61 -15.38 -3.86
C ARG A 168 9.40 -14.15 -4.73
N LEU A 169 9.17 -12.98 -4.13
CA LEU A 169 9.05 -11.72 -4.86
C LEU A 169 10.38 -11.25 -5.43
N LYS A 170 11.47 -11.32 -4.66
CA LYS A 170 12.79 -10.88 -5.13
C LYS A 170 13.22 -11.68 -6.35
N TYR A 171 12.99 -12.99 -6.33
CA TYR A 171 13.13 -13.83 -7.51
C TYR A 171 12.23 -13.35 -8.66
N TYR A 172 10.91 -13.28 -8.47
CA TYR A 172 10.02 -12.97 -9.59
C TYR A 172 10.18 -11.55 -10.16
N ILE A 173 10.56 -10.54 -9.39
CA ILE A 173 10.81 -9.19 -9.91
C ILE A 173 12.14 -9.09 -10.66
N ASP A 174 13.20 -9.77 -10.19
CA ASP A 174 14.51 -9.80 -10.86
C ASP A 174 14.45 -10.50 -12.24
N TYR A 175 13.57 -11.50 -12.37
CA TYR A 175 13.32 -12.24 -13.63
C TYR A 175 12.06 -11.78 -14.40
N ALA A 176 11.38 -10.72 -13.95
CA ALA A 176 10.20 -10.19 -14.65
C ALA A 176 10.58 -9.62 -16.03
N PRO A 177 9.77 -9.84 -17.08
CA PRO A 177 10.01 -9.20 -18.37
C PRO A 177 9.84 -7.69 -18.24
N LYS A 178 10.76 -6.91 -18.82
CA LYS A 178 10.61 -5.44 -18.90
C LYS A 178 9.27 -5.11 -19.60
N PRO A 179 8.36 -4.35 -18.96
CA PRO A 179 7.04 -4.10 -19.51
C PRO A 179 7.14 -3.25 -20.79
N LYS A 180 6.37 -3.64 -21.81
CA LYS A 180 6.28 -2.91 -23.09
C LYS A 180 5.16 -1.86 -23.12
N SER A 181 4.32 -1.85 -22.09
CA SER A 181 3.22 -0.92 -21.89
C SER A 181 2.85 -0.85 -20.41
N GLU A 182 2.17 0.22 -20.01
CA GLU A 182 1.59 0.38 -18.68
C GLU A 182 0.66 -0.78 -18.30
N ALA A 183 -0.23 -1.20 -19.20
CA ALA A 183 -1.10 -2.36 -18.99
C ALA A 183 -0.31 -3.65 -18.71
N MET A 184 0.87 -3.83 -19.34
CA MET A 184 1.76 -4.95 -19.06
C MET A 184 2.45 -4.81 -17.70
N ALA A 185 2.86 -3.60 -17.31
CA ALA A 185 3.42 -3.34 -15.98
C ALA A 185 2.40 -3.66 -14.88
N ILE A 186 1.17 -3.13 -14.98
CA ILE A 186 0.07 -3.41 -14.06
C ILE A 186 -0.18 -4.92 -13.96
N ALA A 187 -0.23 -5.62 -15.10
CA ALA A 187 -0.46 -7.08 -15.12
C ALA A 187 0.67 -7.88 -14.43
N ILE A 188 1.93 -7.49 -14.65
CA ILE A 188 3.10 -8.10 -13.98
C ILE A 188 2.99 -7.91 -12.47
N ILE A 189 2.92 -6.66 -11.98
CA ILE A 189 2.91 -6.38 -10.54
C ILE A 189 1.69 -6.98 -9.85
N LYS A 190 0.51 -6.94 -10.48
CA LYS A 190 -0.69 -7.65 -10.01
C LYS A 190 -0.44 -9.14 -9.83
N SER A 191 0.27 -9.78 -10.76
CA SER A 191 0.64 -11.21 -10.68
C SER A 191 1.65 -11.48 -9.56
N LEU A 192 2.66 -10.60 -9.39
CA LEU A 192 3.67 -10.71 -8.34
C LEU A 192 3.04 -10.69 -6.95
N ILE A 193 2.24 -9.67 -6.64
CA ILE A 193 1.60 -9.54 -5.32
C ILE A 193 0.57 -10.65 -5.11
N ALA A 194 -0.17 -11.06 -6.16
CA ALA A 194 -1.09 -12.20 -6.06
C ALA A 194 -0.37 -13.50 -5.65
N SER A 195 0.88 -13.71 -6.08
CA SER A 195 1.69 -14.90 -5.72
C SER A 195 2.08 -14.97 -4.22
N THR A 196 1.83 -13.90 -3.47
CA THR A 196 2.24 -13.75 -2.07
C THR A 196 1.10 -13.47 -1.09
N ASN A 197 -0.14 -13.41 -1.58
CA ASN A 197 -1.32 -13.44 -0.74
C ASN A 197 -1.45 -14.77 0.03
N VAL A 198 -1.83 -14.70 1.31
CA VAL A 198 -2.37 -15.86 2.04
C VAL A 198 -3.75 -16.15 1.43
N PRO A 199 -4.08 -17.42 1.15
CA PRO A 199 -5.43 -17.81 0.75
C PRO A 199 -6.48 -17.39 1.79
N PHE A 200 -7.72 -17.15 1.34
CA PHE A 200 -8.82 -16.87 2.25
C PHE A 200 -9.08 -18.07 3.17
N GLY A 201 -9.33 -17.84 4.46
CA GLY A 201 -9.58 -18.90 5.44
C GLY A 201 -8.39 -19.78 5.83
N ALA A 202 -7.18 -19.54 5.31
CA ALA A 202 -6.00 -20.33 5.70
C ALA A 202 -5.67 -20.14 7.20
N PRO A 203 -5.36 -21.23 7.95
CA PRO A 203 -5.10 -21.18 9.39
C PRO A 203 -3.70 -20.62 9.68
N VAL A 204 -3.54 -19.30 9.56
CA VAL A 204 -2.34 -18.57 9.98
C VAL A 204 -2.48 -18.06 11.42
N SER A 205 -1.40 -18.15 12.19
CA SER A 205 -1.33 -17.52 13.52
C SER A 205 -1.50 -16.01 13.42
N CYS A 206 -2.37 -15.43 14.26
CA CYS A 206 -2.84 -14.03 14.19
C CYS A 206 -1.72 -12.96 14.07
N HIS A 207 -0.51 -13.24 14.57
CA HIS A 207 0.65 -12.35 14.53
C HIS A 207 1.22 -12.13 13.11
N ARG A 208 1.07 -13.09 12.18
CA ARG A 208 1.65 -12.98 10.83
C ARG A 208 0.65 -12.34 9.86
N ARG A 209 0.54 -11.01 9.90
CA ARG A 209 -0.20 -10.23 8.89
C ARG A 209 0.60 -10.16 7.59
N ILE A 210 -0.08 -10.10 6.45
CA ILE A 210 0.58 -9.90 5.15
C ILE A 210 0.58 -8.42 4.85
N ALA A 211 1.75 -7.90 4.52
CA ALA A 211 1.88 -6.69 3.76
C ALA A 211 3.19 -6.72 2.95
N ILE A 212 3.18 -6.07 1.80
CA ILE A 212 4.14 -6.32 0.71
C ILE A 212 4.37 -5.04 -0.06
N PHE A 213 5.64 -4.72 -0.25
CA PHE A 213 6.08 -3.63 -1.10
C PHE A 213 6.81 -4.16 -2.34
N LEU A 214 6.49 -3.58 -3.51
CA LEU A 214 7.26 -3.70 -4.76
C LEU A 214 7.25 -2.33 -5.46
N PRO A 215 8.38 -1.59 -5.52
CA PRO A 215 8.48 -0.38 -6.31
C PRO A 215 8.55 -0.73 -7.81
N LEU A 216 8.16 0.24 -8.64
CA LEU A 216 7.56 -0.07 -9.94
C LEU A 216 8.49 0.14 -11.14
N LEU A 217 8.27 -0.68 -12.16
CA LEU A 217 8.96 -0.60 -13.45
C LEU A 217 8.39 0.56 -14.28
N ARG A 218 9.13 1.67 -14.37
CA ARG A 218 8.69 2.90 -15.04
C ARG A 218 8.81 2.88 -16.57
N LEU A 219 7.75 3.36 -17.23
CA LEU A 219 7.81 4.10 -18.51
C LEU A 219 7.65 5.60 -18.19
N SER A 220 8.41 6.46 -18.88
CA SER A 220 8.85 7.77 -18.37
C SER A 220 7.84 8.93 -18.44
N GLN A 221 7.79 9.73 -17.34
CA GLN A 221 7.55 11.20 -17.15
C GLN A 221 6.52 11.51 -16.00
N PRO A 222 6.46 12.73 -15.40
CA PRO A 222 5.86 12.97 -14.04
C PRO A 222 4.82 14.12 -13.91
N LEU A 223 4.02 14.16 -12.79
CA LEU A 223 3.70 15.31 -11.87
C LEU A 223 2.25 15.32 -11.26
N LEU A 224 2.10 15.51 -9.93
CA LEU A 224 0.97 16.18 -9.23
C LEU A 224 0.12 15.37 -8.16
N SER A 225 -0.39 15.88 -7.00
CA SER A 225 -1.38 15.22 -6.05
C SER A 225 -1.86 15.97 -4.74
N LEU A 226 -2.68 15.30 -3.88
CA LEU A 226 -2.75 15.38 -2.40
C LEU A 226 -3.57 14.18 -1.82
N SER A 227 -3.58 14.01 -0.48
CA SER A 227 -4.12 12.84 0.26
C SER A 227 -5.34 13.12 1.17
N ASP A 228 -6.27 12.14 1.31
CA ASP A 228 -6.86 11.69 2.60
C ASP A 228 -7.98 10.64 2.44
N SER A 229 -7.65 9.34 2.28
CA SER A 229 -8.69 8.30 2.13
C SER A 229 -8.28 6.85 2.51
N ILE A 230 -7.53 6.62 3.60
CA ILE A 230 -7.28 5.25 4.09
C ILE A 230 -7.53 5.09 5.60
N LYS A 231 -8.80 5.05 6.00
CA LYS A 231 -9.26 4.53 7.31
C LYS A 231 -9.72 3.06 7.27
N ALA A 232 -9.41 2.33 6.19
CA ALA A 232 -10.05 1.04 5.89
C ALA A 232 -9.10 -0.19 5.88
N GLY A 233 -7.82 -0.03 6.24
CA GLY A 233 -6.83 -1.12 6.20
C GLY A 233 -6.89 -2.15 7.34
N PHE A 234 -7.52 -1.83 8.48
CA PHE A 234 -7.43 -2.64 9.71
C PHE A 234 -8.75 -2.80 10.47
N THR A 235 -9.83 -3.21 9.79
CA THR A 235 -11.00 -3.73 10.50
C THR A 235 -10.76 -5.17 11.00
N ARG A 236 -11.52 -5.58 12.01
CA ARG A 236 -11.46 -6.93 12.63
C ARG A 236 -11.88 -8.08 11.67
N HIS A 237 -12.21 -7.76 10.41
CA HIS A 237 -12.68 -8.68 9.38
C HIS A 237 -11.94 -8.43 8.06
N GLY A 238 -10.96 -9.28 7.77
CA GLY A 238 -10.68 -9.74 6.41
C GLY A 238 -10.06 -8.80 5.37
N GLY A 239 -10.03 -7.48 5.62
CA GLY A 239 -9.57 -6.43 4.68
C GLY A 239 -8.12 -6.52 4.22
N ARG A 240 -7.78 -7.54 3.44
CA ARG A 240 -6.52 -7.67 2.70
C ARG A 240 -6.64 -6.84 1.43
N ALA A 241 -5.84 -5.77 1.33
CA ALA A 241 -5.75 -4.95 0.13
C ALA A 241 -4.63 -5.47 -0.78
N LEU A 242 -4.94 -5.64 -2.06
CA LEU A 242 -3.97 -5.63 -3.14
C LEU A 242 -3.77 -4.17 -3.54
N LEU A 243 -2.62 -3.62 -3.16
CA LEU A 243 -2.25 -2.25 -3.43
C LEU A 243 -1.23 -2.24 -4.56
N ILE A 244 -1.49 -1.45 -5.60
CA ILE A 244 -0.58 -1.28 -6.72
C ILE A 244 -0.34 0.23 -6.79
N ALA A 245 0.86 0.61 -6.33
CA ALA A 245 1.33 1.99 -6.25
C ALA A 245 1.57 2.59 -7.67
N PRO A 246 2.20 3.77 -7.85
CA PRO A 246 2.03 4.52 -9.09
C PRO A 246 2.65 3.91 -10.34
N ILE A 247 1.76 3.61 -11.28
CA ILE A 247 2.10 3.56 -12.70
C ILE A 247 1.36 4.75 -13.32
N SER A 248 2.12 5.70 -13.89
CA SER A 248 1.58 6.85 -14.64
C SER A 248 0.52 7.69 -13.90
N GLU A 249 0.80 8.19 -12.69
CA GLU A 249 -0.14 9.02 -11.88
C GLU A 249 -1.45 8.31 -11.46
N VAL A 250 -1.55 6.99 -11.65
CA VAL A 250 -2.73 6.21 -11.24
C VAL A 250 -2.42 5.38 -10.01
N TYR A 251 -3.23 5.56 -8.96
CA TYR A 251 -3.20 4.76 -7.74
C TYR A 251 -4.26 3.64 -7.82
N TYR A 252 -3.82 2.38 -7.80
CA TYR A 252 -4.68 1.21 -7.98
C TYR A 252 -4.92 0.47 -6.66
N PHE A 253 -6.17 0.05 -6.44
CA PHE A 253 -6.58 -0.64 -5.23
C PHE A 253 -7.56 -1.79 -5.55
N GLY A 254 -7.38 -2.95 -4.92
CA GLY A 254 -8.36 -4.04 -4.95
C GLY A 254 -8.48 -4.72 -3.58
N TRP A 255 -9.70 -5.04 -3.14
CA TRP A 255 -9.89 -5.87 -1.94
C TRP A 255 -9.78 -7.34 -2.35
N LEU A 256 -9.13 -8.21 -1.56
CA LEU A 256 -9.16 -9.66 -1.83
C LEU A 256 -10.56 -10.26 -1.73
N GLU A 257 -11.46 -9.61 -0.99
CA GLU A 257 -12.86 -10.04 -0.90
C GLU A 257 -13.69 -9.56 -2.10
N THR A 258 -13.27 -8.50 -2.82
CA THR A 258 -13.99 -8.02 -4.02
C THR A 258 -13.42 -8.62 -5.30
N PRO A 259 -14.25 -8.97 -6.31
CA PRO A 259 -13.77 -9.33 -7.64
C PRO A 259 -13.25 -8.12 -8.44
N ASN A 260 -13.48 -6.89 -7.98
CA ASN A 260 -13.19 -5.67 -8.71
C ASN A 260 -11.83 -5.07 -8.33
N ILE A 261 -11.23 -4.35 -9.28
CA ILE A 261 -10.17 -3.38 -9.02
C ILE A 261 -10.76 -1.99 -9.26
N ILE A 262 -10.38 -1.05 -8.42
CA ILE A 262 -10.65 0.37 -8.55
C ILE A 262 -9.33 1.12 -8.71
N TRP A 263 -9.38 2.33 -9.25
CA TRP A 263 -8.23 3.21 -9.30
C TRP A 263 -8.62 4.68 -9.22
N THR A 264 -7.67 5.50 -8.82
CA THR A 264 -7.79 6.96 -8.81
C THR A 264 -6.73 7.52 -9.75
N ASP A 265 -7.16 8.18 -10.81
CA ASP A 265 -6.32 8.89 -11.78
C ASP A 265 -6.04 10.30 -11.24
N PHE A 266 -4.80 10.57 -10.78
CA PHE A 266 -4.48 11.82 -10.10
C PHE A 266 -4.55 13.01 -11.05
N SER A 267 -4.29 12.81 -12.36
CA SER A 267 -4.49 13.83 -13.39
C SER A 267 -5.95 14.33 -13.47
N LYS A 268 -6.92 13.54 -12.99
CA LYS A 268 -8.33 13.96 -12.85
C LYS A 268 -8.59 14.62 -11.51
N ILE A 269 -7.92 14.19 -10.43
CA ILE A 269 -8.03 14.85 -9.13
C ILE A 269 -7.49 16.31 -9.20
N HIS A 270 -6.43 16.56 -9.99
CA HIS A 270 -6.01 17.94 -10.34
C HIS A 270 -7.10 18.75 -11.02
N LYS A 271 -7.75 18.18 -12.03
CA LYS A 271 -8.75 18.87 -12.86
C LYS A 271 -10.01 19.25 -12.09
N ILE A 272 -10.28 18.60 -10.97
CA ILE A 272 -11.37 18.95 -10.03
C ILE A 272 -10.90 19.89 -8.90
N GLY A 273 -9.62 20.32 -8.93
CA GLY A 273 -9.05 21.29 -8.00
C GLY A 273 -8.79 20.78 -6.59
N ALA A 274 -8.88 19.47 -6.31
CA ALA A 274 -8.96 18.96 -4.93
C ALA A 274 -7.70 19.15 -4.06
N PHE A 275 -6.62 19.64 -4.66
CA PHE A 275 -5.32 19.89 -4.01
C PHE A 275 -5.02 21.38 -3.83
N GLU A 276 -5.92 22.25 -4.31
CA GLU A 276 -5.85 23.68 -4.03
C GLU A 276 -6.06 23.95 -2.54
N GLU A 277 -5.47 25.03 -2.02
CA GLU A 277 -5.64 25.41 -0.61
C GLU A 277 -7.12 25.53 -0.21
N ARG A 278 -7.44 25.01 0.99
CA ARG A 278 -8.76 25.12 1.66
C ARG A 278 -9.90 24.38 0.96
N GLN A 279 -9.60 23.49 0.02
CA GLN A 279 -10.58 22.55 -0.52
C GLN A 279 -10.97 21.50 0.54
N PRO A 280 -12.21 20.99 0.53
CA PRO A 280 -12.68 20.00 1.50
C PRO A 280 -12.11 18.60 1.21
N ASN A 281 -11.59 17.92 2.25
CA ASN A 281 -11.03 16.57 2.10
C ASN A 281 -12.05 15.61 1.49
N LEU A 282 -11.63 14.92 0.43
CA LEU A 282 -12.42 13.93 -0.29
C LEU A 282 -12.25 12.54 0.33
N ARG A 283 -13.38 11.88 0.63
CA ARG A 283 -13.43 10.56 1.26
C ARG A 283 -14.13 9.54 0.36
N LEU A 284 -13.43 8.47 0.00
CA LEU A 284 -14.06 7.30 -0.62
C LEU A 284 -14.51 6.32 0.46
N LYS A 285 -15.83 6.10 0.59
CA LYS A 285 -16.37 5.01 1.43
C LYS A 285 -16.43 3.72 0.60
N PRO A 286 -15.72 2.65 0.98
CA PRO A 286 -15.75 1.39 0.24
C PRO A 286 -17.18 0.82 0.17
N GLN A 287 -17.76 0.76 -1.02
CA GLN A 287 -19.07 0.14 -1.26
C GLN A 287 -18.88 -1.24 -1.87
N TYR A 288 -18.82 -2.26 -1.02
CA TYR A 288 -18.78 -3.66 -1.47
C TYR A 288 -20.10 -4.03 -2.18
N PRO A 289 -20.10 -4.64 -3.39
CA PRO A 289 -19.02 -4.79 -4.39
C PRO A 289 -19.27 -3.86 -5.60
N LYS A 290 -19.79 -2.65 -5.37
CA LYS A 290 -20.28 -1.74 -6.44
C LYS A 290 -19.17 -0.98 -7.15
N LEU A 291 -18.10 -0.62 -6.45
CA LEU A 291 -17.02 0.18 -7.02
C LEU A 291 -16.21 -0.67 -8.00
N VAL A 292 -15.98 -0.14 -9.20
CA VAL A 292 -15.16 -0.74 -10.26
C VAL A 292 -14.63 0.38 -11.14
N GLY A 293 -13.39 0.25 -11.62
CA GLY A 293 -12.82 1.22 -12.54
C GLY A 293 -12.30 2.48 -11.85
N ASP A 294 -12.32 3.60 -12.59
CA ASP A 294 -11.97 4.92 -12.06
C ASP A 294 -13.03 5.39 -11.05
N VAL A 295 -12.60 5.67 -9.82
CA VAL A 295 -13.48 6.07 -8.71
C VAL A 295 -13.39 7.55 -8.33
N VAL A 296 -12.73 8.41 -9.12
CA VAL A 296 -12.60 9.85 -8.86
C VAL A 296 -13.95 10.52 -8.50
N CYS A 297 -15.02 10.19 -9.22
CA CYS A 297 -16.35 10.76 -8.96
C CYS A 297 -17.16 10.05 -7.86
N GLU A 298 -16.67 8.93 -7.31
CA GLU A 298 -17.29 8.20 -6.20
C GLU A 298 -16.86 8.74 -4.83
N PHE A 299 -15.73 9.47 -4.76
CA PHE A 299 -15.36 10.25 -3.57
C PHE A 299 -16.47 11.22 -3.16
N LYS A 300 -16.55 11.51 -1.86
CA LYS A 300 -17.48 12.51 -1.29
C LYS A 300 -16.78 13.35 -0.24
N THR A 301 -17.13 14.62 -0.14
CA THR A 301 -16.77 15.45 1.01
C THR A 301 -17.40 14.92 2.30
N GLU A 302 -17.01 15.47 3.47
CA GLU A 302 -17.61 15.08 4.76
C GLU A 302 -19.13 15.34 4.83
N ASP A 303 -19.62 16.40 4.19
CA ASP A 303 -21.06 16.68 4.03
C ASP A 303 -21.72 15.93 2.85
N GLY A 304 -21.01 14.97 2.24
CA GLY A 304 -21.56 14.00 1.28
C GLY A 304 -21.66 14.48 -0.18
N LYS A 305 -21.09 15.65 -0.52
CA LYS A 305 -21.12 16.17 -1.90
C LYS A 305 -20.11 15.45 -2.78
N ALA A 306 -20.46 15.27 -4.05
CA ALA A 306 -19.50 14.83 -5.08
C ALA A 306 -18.48 15.94 -5.37
N PRO A 307 -17.30 15.62 -5.93
CA PRO A 307 -16.33 16.64 -6.31
C PRO A 307 -16.84 17.51 -7.46
N ALA A 308 -16.24 18.69 -7.63
CA ALA A 308 -16.54 19.57 -8.75
C ALA A 308 -16.26 18.85 -10.10
N GLY A 309 -16.98 19.22 -11.17
CA GLY A 309 -16.82 18.61 -12.50
C GLY A 309 -17.39 17.19 -12.67
N CYS A 310 -17.63 16.45 -11.58
CA CYS A 310 -18.33 15.16 -11.62
C CYS A 310 -19.84 15.34 -11.82
N ALA A 311 -20.29 15.30 -13.07
CA ALA A 311 -21.71 15.38 -13.41
C ALA A 311 -22.49 14.20 -12.78
N GLN A 312 -23.55 14.52 -12.02
CA GLN A 312 -24.47 13.50 -11.54
C GLN A 312 -25.37 13.03 -12.71
N GLU A 313 -25.08 11.87 -13.31
CA GLU A 313 -26.08 11.12 -14.09
C GLU A 313 -27.14 10.46 -13.18
N ALA A 314 -27.73 11.26 -12.28
CA ALA A 314 -28.86 10.87 -11.47
C ALA A 314 -30.14 10.97 -12.32
N GLY A 315 -30.59 9.85 -12.89
CA GLY A 315 -31.97 9.73 -13.38
C GLY A 315 -32.20 9.29 -14.83
N LYS A 316 -31.50 8.25 -15.30
CA LYS A 316 -32.07 7.35 -16.32
C LYS A 316 -31.93 5.89 -15.91
N GLU A 317 -32.80 5.45 -14.99
CA GLU A 317 -33.28 4.07 -15.06
C GLU A 317 -33.86 3.85 -16.47
N LYS A 318 -33.10 3.20 -17.35
CA LYS A 318 -33.71 2.56 -18.52
C LYS A 318 -34.68 1.53 -17.95
N LYS A 319 -35.98 1.82 -18.03
CA LYS A 319 -37.06 0.86 -17.76
C LYS A 319 -36.63 -0.46 -18.39
N ARG A 320 -36.46 -1.51 -17.58
CA ARG A 320 -36.27 -2.87 -18.09
C ARG A 320 -37.46 -3.17 -18.98
N ASP A 321 -37.22 -3.19 -20.29
CA ASP A 321 -38.25 -3.60 -21.22
C ASP A 321 -38.62 -5.06 -20.93
N LYS A 322 -39.92 -5.37 -20.99
CA LYS A 322 -40.40 -6.67 -20.54
C LYS A 322 -39.97 -7.74 -21.53
N SER A 323 -39.28 -8.76 -21.03
CA SER A 323 -38.75 -9.85 -21.84
C SER A 323 -39.80 -10.47 -22.77
N PRO A 324 -39.52 -10.62 -24.08
CA PRO A 324 -40.13 -11.67 -24.86
C PRO A 324 -39.58 -13.02 -24.36
N LYS A 325 -40.47 -13.95 -24.00
CA LYS A 325 -40.08 -15.35 -23.83
C LYS A 325 -39.69 -15.92 -25.19
N THR A 326 -38.57 -16.61 -25.31
CA THR A 326 -38.44 -17.87 -26.09
C THR A 326 -37.09 -18.52 -25.84
N ASP A 327 -37.06 -19.84 -25.92
CA ASP A 327 -35.94 -20.67 -25.50
C ASP A 327 -34.71 -20.55 -26.41
N LYS A 328 -33.54 -20.41 -25.78
CA LYS A 328 -32.27 -20.94 -26.28
C LYS A 328 -31.26 -21.05 -25.13
N VAL A 329 -31.05 -22.29 -24.68
CA VAL A 329 -29.95 -22.61 -23.77
C VAL A 329 -28.63 -22.40 -24.53
N LEU A 330 -27.93 -21.29 -24.25
CA LEU A 330 -26.60 -21.05 -24.77
C LEU A 330 -25.59 -21.97 -24.09
N ARG A 331 -25.46 -23.20 -24.59
CA ARG A 331 -24.27 -24.03 -24.38
C ARG A 331 -23.12 -23.46 -25.21
N GLY A 332 -22.45 -22.45 -24.67
CA GLY A 332 -21.26 -21.85 -25.26
C GLY A 332 -20.17 -21.72 -24.22
N ALA A 333 -19.21 -22.65 -24.21
CA ALA A 333 -17.97 -22.46 -23.48
C ALA A 333 -17.16 -21.38 -24.21
N VAL A 334 -16.95 -20.23 -23.57
CA VAL A 334 -16.06 -19.19 -24.10
C VAL A 334 -14.63 -19.59 -23.75
N ASN A 335 -13.96 -20.22 -24.71
CA ASN A 335 -12.53 -20.47 -24.63
C ASN A 335 -11.81 -19.13 -24.79
N VAL A 336 -11.31 -18.55 -23.70
CA VAL A 336 -10.41 -17.39 -23.76
C VAL A 336 -8.97 -17.91 -23.87
N ALA A 337 -8.63 -18.37 -25.07
CA ALA A 337 -7.29 -18.75 -25.46
C ALA A 337 -7.00 -18.18 -26.85
N ASP A 338 -5.94 -17.37 -26.94
CA ASP A 338 -5.19 -16.91 -28.13
C ASP A 338 -4.26 -15.76 -27.62
N LYS A 339 -3.01 -15.60 -28.05
CA LYS A 339 -2.18 -16.38 -28.98
C LYS A 339 -0.69 -16.10 -28.70
#